data_AF-A0A6M5YHW3-F1
#
_entry.id   AF-A0A6M5YHW3-F1
#
_cell.length_a   1.000
_cell.length_b   1.000
_cell.length_c   1.000
_cell.angle_alpha   90.00
_cell.angle_beta   90.00
_cell.angle_gamma   90.00
#
_symmetry.space_group_name_H-M   'P 1'
#
loop_
_entity.id
_entity.type
_entity.pdbx_description
1 polymer ?
#
loop_
_entity_poly.entity_id
_entity_poly.type
_entity_poly.pdbx_seq_one_letter_code
_entity_poly.pdbx_strand_id
1 'polypeptide(L)'
;MGWELRHGRRYLYRNRRVNGKPVKEYLAADDRFGFGEQMAHDLERLRGYEAQLRRLAREGRVEFRGRIDELVSATATANTELRTVAEGVLIALGFHRHKRGEWRMKRDLAQLTSALATLKEQIAERNPLVRYDPPAGDAEAIELFTRVRAGDADARDRVGALIRDRRWVDWLGNLGRQATRQLIVKAAGGDPVWVAGLTAKANDLRDELLGEKPSVLEELLVRRVVNGWLATHALELELTLRPPADAKEREYLDRALSRAQKRMTEAARELARVRRLRAPALLAQRNVAATQKVVHNATNGAG
;
A
#
# COMPACT_ATOMS: atom_id res chain seq x y z
N MET A 1 -28.24 32.38 -19.89
CA MET A 1 -29.44 33.24 -20.01
C MET A 1 -29.29 34.06 -21.25
N GLY A 2 -30.38 34.63 -21.73
CA GLY A 2 -30.34 35.54 -22.87
C GLY A 2 -31.29 36.69 -22.67
N TRP A 3 -31.10 37.70 -23.50
CA TRP A 3 -32.07 38.75 -23.72
C TRP A 3 -32.86 38.41 -24.98
N GLU A 4 -34.17 38.60 -24.95
CA GLU A 4 -35.06 38.39 -26.10
C GLU A 4 -35.96 39.60 -26.29
N LEU A 5 -36.08 40.07 -27.54
CA LEU A 5 -37.00 41.14 -27.88
C LEU A 5 -38.40 40.55 -28.12
N ARG A 6 -39.39 41.03 -27.37
CA ARG A 6 -40.81 40.68 -27.55
C ARG A 6 -41.68 41.93 -27.51
N HIS A 7 -42.53 42.11 -28.51
CA HIS A 7 -43.49 43.20 -28.60
C HIS A 7 -42.87 44.59 -28.32
N GLY A 8 -41.67 44.83 -28.85
CA GLY A 8 -40.95 46.10 -28.69
C GLY A 8 -40.24 46.28 -27.34
N ARG A 9 -40.22 45.29 -26.45
CA ARG A 9 -39.50 45.32 -25.17
C ARG A 9 -38.50 44.16 -25.06
N ARG A 10 -37.33 44.40 -24.48
CA ARG A 10 -36.30 43.38 -24.25
C ARG A 10 -36.57 42.70 -22.91
N TYR A 11 -36.52 41.37 -22.86
CA TYR A 11 -36.75 40.60 -21.64
C TYR A 11 -35.59 39.66 -21.35
N LEU A 12 -35.14 39.64 -20.09
CA LEU A 12 -34.19 38.66 -19.58
C LEU A 12 -34.94 37.35 -19.39
N TYR A 13 -34.45 36.27 -20.00
CA TYR A 13 -35.05 34.95 -19.86
C TYR A 13 -34.03 33.88 -19.45
N ARG A 14 -34.52 32.84 -18.77
CA ARG A 14 -33.81 31.58 -18.55
C ARG A 14 -34.56 30.41 -19.18
N ASN A 15 -33.80 29.43 -19.66
CA ASN A 15 -34.37 28.17 -20.11
C ASN A 15 -34.51 27.24 -18.90
N ARG A 16 -35.70 26.69 -18.67
CA ARG A 16 -35.98 25.68 -17.65
C ARG A 16 -36.70 24.49 -18.29
N ARG A 17 -36.49 23.28 -17.77
CA ARG A 17 -37.30 22.12 -18.18
C ARG A 17 -38.49 21.97 -17.25
N VAL A 18 -39.69 21.90 -17.82
CA VAL A 18 -40.95 21.60 -17.10
C VAL A 18 -41.52 20.35 -17.77
N ASN A 19 -41.68 19.27 -17.00
CA ASN A 19 -42.10 17.95 -17.51
C ASN A 19 -41.26 17.48 -18.72
N GLY A 20 -39.94 17.67 -18.66
CA GLY A 20 -38.98 17.29 -19.71
C GLY A 20 -38.90 18.24 -20.92
N LYS A 21 -39.90 19.12 -21.12
CA LYS A 21 -39.94 20.08 -22.22
C LYS A 21 -39.21 21.39 -21.85
N PRO A 22 -38.36 21.94 -22.75
CA PRO A 22 -37.72 23.24 -22.52
C PRO A 22 -38.75 24.37 -22.62
N VAL A 23 -38.82 25.22 -21.61
CA VAL A 23 -39.68 26.41 -21.54
C VAL A 23 -38.82 27.63 -21.23
N LYS A 24 -39.13 28.75 -21.88
CA LYS A 24 -38.52 30.06 -21.57
C LYS A 24 -39.28 30.71 -20.41
N GLU A 25 -38.58 31.00 -19.33
CA GLU A 25 -39.08 31.73 -18.17
C GLU A 25 -38.50 33.14 -18.20
N TYR A 26 -39.37 34.14 -18.34
CA TYR A 26 -38.98 35.55 -18.37
C TYR A 26 -38.89 36.09 -16.95
N LEU A 27 -37.73 36.64 -16.60
CA LEU A 27 -37.38 37.02 -15.24
C LEU A 27 -37.57 38.52 -15.00
N ALA A 28 -37.17 39.34 -15.97
CA ALA A 28 -37.32 40.80 -15.90
C ALA A 28 -37.39 41.41 -17.29
N ALA A 29 -38.03 42.58 -17.39
CA ALA A 29 -37.96 43.43 -18.57
C ALA A 29 -36.76 44.37 -18.46
N ASP A 30 -36.22 44.75 -19.61
CA ASP A 30 -35.33 45.90 -19.73
C ASP A 30 -36.18 47.16 -19.63
N ASP A 31 -36.06 47.87 -18.52
CA ASP A 31 -36.85 49.05 -18.20
C ASP A 31 -35.97 50.28 -18.06
N ARG A 32 -36.60 51.47 -18.15
CA ARG A 32 -35.91 52.76 -18.07
C ARG A 32 -35.21 53.01 -16.73
N PHE A 33 -35.47 52.19 -15.72
CA PHE A 33 -34.87 52.29 -14.39
C PHE A 33 -33.70 51.31 -14.21
N GLY A 34 -33.44 50.44 -15.19
CA GLY A 34 -32.31 49.51 -15.21
C GLY A 34 -32.53 48.24 -14.38
N PHE A 35 -33.74 47.94 -13.89
CA PHE A 35 -33.93 46.77 -13.01
C PHE A 35 -33.61 45.44 -13.70
N GLY A 36 -33.96 45.31 -14.98
CA GLY A 36 -33.63 44.12 -15.76
C GLY A 36 -32.13 43.90 -15.92
N GLU A 37 -31.37 44.98 -16.15
CA GLU A 37 -29.90 44.92 -16.28
C GLU A 37 -29.25 44.60 -14.94
N GLN A 38 -29.69 45.24 -13.86
CA GLN A 38 -29.25 44.93 -12.50
C GLN A 38 -29.52 43.48 -12.13
N MET A 39 -30.72 42.96 -12.43
CA MET A 39 -31.06 41.55 -12.19
C MET A 39 -30.21 40.59 -13.03
N ALA A 40 -29.88 40.95 -14.27
CA ALA A 40 -28.98 40.14 -15.10
C ALA A 40 -27.58 40.05 -14.46
N HIS A 41 -27.03 41.19 -14.01
CA HIS A 41 -25.73 41.27 -13.35
C HIS A 41 -25.71 40.47 -12.03
N ASP A 42 -26.75 40.61 -11.20
CA ASP A 42 -26.83 39.88 -9.93
C ASP A 42 -26.95 38.36 -10.13
N LEU A 43 -27.72 37.92 -11.12
CA LEU A 43 -27.82 36.50 -11.48
C LEU A 43 -26.52 35.95 -12.09
N GLU A 44 -25.77 36.76 -12.82
CA GLU A 44 -24.44 36.38 -13.32
C GLU A 44 -23.44 36.22 -12.19
N ARG A 45 -23.42 37.15 -11.23
CA ARG A 45 -22.61 37.03 -10.00
C ARG A 45 -22.95 35.77 -9.21
N LEU A 46 -24.25 35.51 -8.98
CA LEU A 46 -24.71 34.30 -8.28
C LEU A 46 -24.25 33.03 -8.98
N ARG A 47 -24.34 32.97 -10.32
CA ARG A 47 -23.81 31.84 -11.09
C ARG A 47 -22.30 31.70 -11.01
N GLY A 48 -21.58 32.82 -10.99
CA GLY A 48 -20.14 32.85 -10.75
C GLY A 48 -19.79 32.19 -9.41
N TYR A 49 -20.46 32.61 -8.33
CA TYR A 49 -20.27 32.01 -7.01
C TYR A 49 -20.68 30.53 -6.98
N GLU A 50 -21.80 30.13 -7.57
CA GLU A 50 -22.21 28.72 -7.65
C GLU A 50 -21.22 27.88 -8.45
N ALA A 51 -20.66 28.41 -9.53
CA ALA A 51 -19.65 27.74 -10.33
C ALA A 51 -18.34 27.58 -9.55
N GLN A 52 -17.94 28.63 -8.81
CA GLN A 52 -16.78 28.59 -7.92
C GLN A 52 -16.95 27.58 -6.80
N LEU A 53 -18.12 27.54 -6.15
CA LEU A 53 -18.45 26.53 -5.13
C LEU A 53 -18.41 25.11 -5.70
N ARG A 54 -18.99 24.89 -6.88
CA ARG A 54 -18.93 23.60 -7.57
C ARG A 54 -17.50 23.18 -7.92
N ARG A 55 -16.66 24.14 -8.32
CA ARG A 55 -15.24 23.92 -8.60
C ARG A 55 -14.48 23.54 -7.34
N LEU A 56 -14.59 24.33 -6.27
CA LEU A 56 -13.95 24.06 -4.98
C LEU A 56 -14.39 22.71 -4.41
N ALA A 57 -15.68 22.39 -4.49
CA ALA A 57 -16.18 21.08 -4.09
C ALA A 57 -15.52 19.97 -4.93
N ARG A 58 -15.45 20.11 -6.27
CA ARG A 58 -14.78 19.12 -7.12
C ARG A 58 -13.30 18.97 -6.79
N GLU A 59 -12.58 20.06 -6.58
CA GLU A 59 -11.16 20.06 -6.20
C GLU A 59 -10.97 19.31 -4.88
N GLY A 60 -11.76 19.63 -3.86
CA GLY A 60 -11.73 18.91 -2.57
C GLY A 60 -12.02 17.41 -2.71
N ARG A 61 -12.97 17.01 -3.57
CA ARG A 61 -13.24 15.59 -3.84
C ARG A 61 -12.08 14.87 -4.52
N VAL A 62 -11.42 15.53 -5.47
CA VAL A 62 -10.26 14.97 -6.18
C VAL A 62 -9.10 14.79 -5.21
N GLU A 63 -8.83 15.81 -4.39
CA GLU A 63 -7.80 15.76 -3.37
C GLU A 63 -8.06 14.67 -2.33
N PHE A 64 -9.30 14.58 -1.81
CA PHE A 64 -9.71 13.53 -0.89
C PHE A 64 -9.47 12.14 -1.47
N ARG A 65 -9.98 11.86 -2.67
CA ARG A 65 -9.79 10.55 -3.31
C ARG A 65 -8.33 10.26 -3.62
N GLY A 66 -7.57 11.26 -4.07
CA GLY A 66 -6.13 11.14 -4.33
C GLY A 66 -5.38 10.65 -3.09
N ARG A 67 -5.64 11.24 -1.91
CA ARG A 67 -5.01 10.80 -0.65
C ARG A 67 -5.32 9.35 -0.30
N ILE A 68 -6.58 8.92 -0.47
CA ILE A 68 -7.00 7.54 -0.21
C ILE A 68 -6.36 6.57 -1.22
N ASP A 69 -6.41 6.89 -2.51
CA ASP A 69 -5.85 6.08 -3.58
C ASP A 69 -4.33 5.93 -3.41
N GLU A 70 -3.62 7.00 -3.04
CA GLU A 70 -2.19 6.95 -2.75
C GLU A 70 -1.87 5.98 -1.61
N LEU A 71 -2.59 6.07 -0.48
CA LEU A 71 -2.39 5.20 0.68
C LEU A 71 -2.70 3.74 0.34
N VAL A 72 -3.83 3.49 -0.32
CA VAL A 72 -4.27 2.14 -0.70
C VAL A 72 -3.33 1.53 -1.72
N SER A 73 -2.88 2.31 -2.70
CA SER A 73 -1.92 1.88 -3.72
C SER A 73 -0.56 1.56 -3.11
N ALA A 74 -0.02 2.44 -2.27
CA ALA A 74 1.24 2.21 -1.56
C ALA A 74 1.20 0.93 -0.73
N THR A 75 0.11 0.71 0.01
CA THR A 75 -0.10 -0.51 0.79
C THR A 75 -0.20 -1.74 -0.10
N ALA A 76 -0.95 -1.66 -1.20
CA ALA A 76 -1.15 -2.77 -2.12
C ALA A 76 0.17 -3.19 -2.78
N THR A 77 0.96 -2.25 -3.26
CA THR A 77 2.29 -2.49 -3.83
C THR A 77 3.21 -3.14 -2.80
N ALA A 78 3.35 -2.53 -1.62
CA ALA A 78 4.18 -3.04 -0.53
C ALA A 78 3.83 -4.49 -0.16
N ASN A 79 2.55 -4.79 -0.01
CA ASN A 79 2.11 -6.12 0.40
C ASN A 79 2.16 -7.14 -0.74
N THR A 80 2.05 -6.72 -2.00
CA THR A 80 2.16 -7.63 -3.15
C THR A 80 3.58 -8.13 -3.30
N GLU A 81 4.58 -7.26 -3.19
CA GLU A 81 5.99 -7.64 -3.24
C GLU A 81 6.36 -8.60 -2.11
N LEU A 82 6.01 -8.23 -0.88
CA LEU A 82 6.25 -9.09 0.29
C LEU A 82 5.52 -10.43 0.18
N ARG A 83 4.32 -10.44 -0.40
CA ARG A 83 3.58 -11.67 -0.67
C ARG A 83 4.34 -12.54 -1.67
N THR A 84 4.75 -12.01 -2.82
CA THR A 84 5.48 -12.78 -3.83
C THR A 84 6.73 -13.44 -3.24
N VAL A 85 7.51 -12.71 -2.44
CA VAL A 85 8.70 -13.27 -1.78
C VAL A 85 8.30 -14.35 -0.78
N ALA A 86 7.29 -14.10 0.07
CA ALA A 86 6.82 -15.09 1.04
C ALA A 86 6.29 -16.37 0.38
N GLU A 87 5.54 -16.25 -0.72
CA GLU A 87 5.04 -17.39 -1.49
C GLU A 87 6.20 -18.17 -2.14
N GLY A 88 7.22 -17.48 -2.68
CA GLY A 88 8.42 -18.11 -3.21
C GLY A 88 9.22 -18.89 -2.16
N VAL A 89 9.38 -18.33 -0.95
CA VAL A 89 10.02 -19.02 0.17
C VAL A 89 9.23 -20.25 0.60
N LEU A 90 7.89 -20.15 0.68
CA LEU A 90 7.03 -21.29 1.00
C LEU A 90 7.16 -22.41 -0.04
N ILE A 91 7.19 -22.07 -1.33
CA ILE A 91 7.40 -23.03 -2.41
C ILE A 91 8.77 -23.70 -2.30
N ALA A 92 9.83 -22.92 -2.06
CA ALA A 92 11.19 -23.45 -1.89
C ALA A 92 11.34 -24.34 -0.64
N LEU A 93 10.49 -24.15 0.37
CA LEU A 93 10.39 -25.02 1.55
C LEU A 93 9.43 -26.21 1.34
N GLY A 94 8.85 -26.37 0.14
CA GLY A 94 8.05 -27.53 -0.24
C GLY A 94 6.58 -27.39 0.04
N PHE A 95 6.13 -26.19 0.39
CA PHE A 95 4.73 -25.91 0.53
C PHE A 95 4.11 -25.58 -0.83
N HIS A 96 2.90 -26.09 -1.07
CA HIS A 96 2.09 -25.71 -2.22
C HIS A 96 0.76 -25.14 -1.73
N ARG A 97 0.15 -24.31 -2.57
CA ARG A 97 -1.18 -23.79 -2.29
C ARG A 97 -2.23 -24.78 -2.80
N HIS A 98 -3.02 -25.32 -1.88
CA HIS A 98 -4.15 -26.18 -2.19
C HIS A 98 -5.27 -25.37 -2.86
N LYS A 99 -6.13 -26.01 -3.66
CA LYS A 99 -7.26 -25.38 -4.39
C LYS A 99 -8.22 -24.54 -3.52
N ARG A 100 -8.24 -24.77 -2.20
CA ARG A 100 -9.02 -24.00 -1.21
C ARG A 100 -8.26 -22.80 -0.63
N GLY A 101 -7.13 -22.40 -1.23
CA GLY A 101 -6.30 -21.27 -0.83
C GLY A 101 -5.27 -21.57 0.27
N GLU A 102 -5.23 -22.80 0.75
CA GLU A 102 -4.49 -23.24 1.93
C GLU A 102 -3.08 -23.78 1.62
N TRP A 103 -2.03 -23.34 2.33
CA TRP A 103 -0.68 -23.91 2.19
C TRP A 103 -0.55 -25.32 2.80
N ARG A 104 0.02 -26.28 2.05
CA ARG A 104 0.25 -27.68 2.47
C ARG A 104 1.64 -28.15 2.04
N MET A 105 2.33 -28.91 2.91
CA MET A 105 3.66 -29.45 2.62
C MET A 105 3.55 -30.64 1.63
N LYS A 106 4.32 -30.60 0.53
CA LYS A 106 4.58 -31.78 -0.33
C LYS A 106 5.67 -32.63 0.32
N ARG A 107 5.52 -33.95 0.26
CA ARG A 107 6.44 -34.90 0.90
C ARG A 107 7.67 -35.28 0.05
N ASP A 108 7.80 -34.77 -1.17
CA ASP A 108 8.85 -35.21 -2.11
C ASP A 108 9.99 -34.21 -2.28
N LEU A 109 11.19 -34.65 -1.86
CA LEU A 109 12.44 -33.89 -1.89
C LEU A 109 12.93 -33.56 -3.32
N ALA A 110 12.60 -34.39 -4.31
CA ALA A 110 13.04 -34.21 -5.69
C ALA A 110 12.37 -33.00 -6.38
N GLN A 111 11.13 -32.67 -6.01
CA GLN A 111 10.42 -31.51 -6.55
C GLN A 111 10.90 -30.18 -5.95
N LEU A 112 11.44 -30.20 -4.72
CA LEU A 112 12.04 -29.03 -4.06
C LEU A 112 13.20 -28.45 -4.85
N THR A 113 14.11 -29.33 -5.29
CA THR A 113 15.30 -28.97 -6.05
C THR A 113 14.94 -28.35 -7.41
N SER A 114 13.89 -28.85 -8.05
CA SER A 114 13.37 -28.32 -9.31
C SER A 114 12.73 -26.93 -9.13
N ALA A 115 11.93 -26.73 -8.08
CA ALA A 115 11.30 -25.44 -7.81
C ALA A 115 12.33 -24.33 -7.48
N LEU A 116 13.41 -24.68 -6.79
CA LEU A 116 14.53 -23.78 -6.49
C LEU A 116 15.28 -23.34 -7.76
N ALA A 117 15.43 -24.25 -8.74
CA ALA A 117 16.06 -23.93 -10.02
C ALA A 117 15.20 -22.97 -10.86
N THR A 118 13.89 -23.21 -10.97
CA THR A 118 12.96 -22.36 -11.71
C THR A 118 12.86 -20.94 -11.14
N LEU A 119 12.88 -20.79 -9.80
CA LEU A 119 12.87 -19.48 -9.14
C LEU A 119 14.14 -18.67 -9.43
N LYS A 120 15.31 -19.32 -9.47
CA LYS A 120 16.57 -18.66 -9.80
C LYS A 120 16.58 -18.12 -11.24
N GLU A 121 16.00 -18.87 -12.17
CA GLU A 121 15.90 -18.51 -13.59
C GLU A 121 14.94 -17.32 -13.80
N GLN A 122 13.78 -17.32 -13.14
CA GLN A 122 12.80 -16.21 -13.21
C GLN A 122 13.28 -14.90 -12.57
N ILE A 123 14.18 -14.97 -11.60
CA ILE A 123 14.79 -13.78 -10.97
C ILE A 123 15.83 -13.15 -11.92
N ALA A 124 16.52 -13.94 -12.74
CA ALA A 124 17.56 -13.46 -13.64
C ALA A 124 17.03 -12.60 -14.81
N GLU A 125 15.75 -12.74 -15.18
CA GLU A 125 15.16 -12.07 -16.35
C GLU A 125 14.42 -10.76 -16.04
N ARG A 126 14.36 -10.33 -14.78
CA ARG A 126 13.60 -9.13 -14.38
C ARG A 126 14.49 -7.94 -14.06
N ASN A 127 14.29 -6.85 -14.79
CA ASN A 127 14.81 -5.53 -14.41
C ASN A 127 14.16 -5.08 -13.09
N PRO A 128 14.92 -4.51 -12.13
CA PRO A 128 14.35 -4.04 -10.88
C PRO A 128 13.43 -2.84 -11.14
N LEU A 129 12.19 -2.93 -10.65
CA LEU A 129 11.20 -1.85 -10.73
C LEU A 129 11.52 -0.66 -9.81
N VAL A 130 12.49 -0.81 -8.90
CA VAL A 130 12.86 0.18 -7.89
C VAL A 130 14.16 0.85 -8.27
N ARG A 131 14.09 2.15 -8.57
CA ARG A 131 15.26 3.04 -8.74
C ARG A 131 15.47 3.81 -7.44
N TYR A 132 16.52 3.48 -6.70
CA TYR A 132 16.85 4.16 -5.44
C TYR A 132 17.90 5.25 -5.67
N ASP A 133 17.64 6.46 -5.16
CA ASP A 133 18.59 7.57 -5.16
C ASP A 133 19.33 7.69 -3.80
N PRO A 134 20.65 7.92 -3.81
CA PRO A 134 21.44 8.08 -2.59
C PRO A 134 21.05 9.34 -1.80
N PRO A 135 21.40 9.43 -0.51
CA PRO A 135 21.07 10.59 0.32
C PRO A 135 21.58 11.89 -0.31
N ALA A 136 20.76 12.95 -0.31
CA ALA A 136 21.08 14.22 -0.99
C ALA A 136 22.35 14.93 -0.47
N GLY A 137 22.85 14.57 0.72
CA GLY A 137 24.08 15.10 1.30
C GLY A 137 25.33 14.25 1.04
N ASP A 138 25.22 13.19 0.24
CA ASP A 138 26.28 12.19 0.04
C ASP A 138 26.80 12.23 -1.41
N ALA A 139 27.62 13.24 -1.71
CA ALA A 139 28.11 13.53 -3.06
C ALA A 139 28.85 12.33 -3.68
N GLU A 140 29.65 11.62 -2.89
CA GLU A 140 30.38 10.42 -3.31
C GLU A 140 29.41 9.32 -3.77
N ALA A 141 28.33 9.09 -3.02
CA ALA A 141 27.33 8.10 -3.39
C ALA A 141 26.49 8.53 -4.60
N ILE A 142 26.14 9.81 -4.71
CA ILE A 142 25.43 10.38 -5.86
C ILE A 142 26.22 10.15 -7.14
N GLU A 143 27.51 10.47 -7.13
CA GLU A 143 28.39 10.29 -8.29
C GLU A 143 28.56 8.81 -8.63
N LEU A 144 28.83 7.98 -7.62
CA LEU A 144 29.06 6.54 -7.82
C LEU A 144 27.82 5.82 -8.35
N PHE A 145 26.62 6.18 -7.87
CA PHE A 145 25.36 5.60 -8.33
C PHE A 145 25.04 6.05 -9.76
N THR A 146 25.38 7.30 -10.11
CA THR A 146 25.23 7.84 -11.47
C THR A 146 26.11 7.07 -12.46
N ARG A 147 27.38 6.81 -12.11
CA ARG A 147 28.30 6.01 -12.93
C ARG A 147 27.85 4.58 -13.13
N VAL A 148 27.42 3.89 -12.06
CA VAL A 148 26.89 2.52 -12.17
C VAL A 148 25.67 2.46 -13.08
N ARG A 149 24.76 3.44 -12.97
CA ARG A 149 23.56 3.52 -13.84
C ARG A 149 23.90 3.80 -15.30
N ALA A 150 25.05 4.42 -15.57
CA ALA A 150 25.57 4.64 -16.92
C ALA A 150 26.28 3.39 -17.49
N GLY A 151 26.39 2.29 -16.74
CA GLY A 151 26.97 1.03 -17.20
C GLY A 151 28.44 0.84 -16.87
N ASP A 152 29.02 1.65 -15.99
CA ASP A 152 30.41 1.53 -15.55
C ASP A 152 30.59 0.29 -14.65
N ALA A 153 31.35 -0.70 -15.14
CA ALA A 153 31.59 -1.97 -14.46
C ALA A 153 32.47 -1.82 -13.21
N ASP A 154 33.48 -0.94 -13.23
CA ASP A 154 34.39 -0.71 -12.10
C ASP A 154 33.68 0.02 -10.95
N ALA A 155 32.69 0.86 -11.29
CA ALA A 155 31.84 1.52 -10.30
C ALA A 155 30.92 0.52 -9.58
N ARG A 156 30.56 -0.62 -10.19
CA ARG A 156 29.62 -1.60 -9.63
C ARG A 156 30.16 -2.27 -8.37
N ASP A 157 31.41 -2.71 -8.40
CA ASP A 157 32.05 -3.35 -7.25
C ASP A 157 32.30 -2.36 -6.11
N ARG A 158 32.61 -1.10 -6.46
CA ARG A 158 32.74 0.00 -5.50
C ARG A 158 31.42 0.34 -4.84
N VAL A 159 30.29 0.33 -5.57
CA VAL A 159 28.96 0.47 -4.97
C VAL A 159 28.68 -0.70 -4.01
N GLY A 160 29.01 -1.93 -4.40
CA GLY A 160 28.85 -3.11 -3.54
C GLY A 160 29.67 -3.05 -2.24
N ALA A 161 30.86 -2.45 -2.27
CA ALA A 161 31.68 -2.18 -1.09
C ALA A 161 31.07 -1.03 -0.24
N LEU A 162 30.72 0.09 -0.88
CA LEU A 162 30.13 1.26 -0.20
C LEU A 162 28.84 0.92 0.54
N ILE A 163 27.98 0.10 -0.08
CA ILE A 163 26.72 -0.38 0.52
C ILE A 163 26.98 -1.21 1.77
N ARG A 164 28.03 -2.05 1.78
CA ARG A 164 28.38 -2.89 2.93
C ARG A 164 29.01 -2.05 4.05
N ASP A 165 29.97 -1.20 3.72
CA ASP A 165 30.69 -0.37 4.69
C ASP A 165 29.76 0.61 5.41
N ARG A 166 28.84 1.25 4.68
CA ARG A 166 27.86 2.17 5.27
C ARG A 166 26.66 1.46 5.90
N ARG A 167 26.70 0.12 5.97
CA ARG A 167 25.61 -0.75 6.43
C ARG A 167 24.27 -0.44 5.77
N TRP A 168 24.32 0.05 4.53
CA TRP A 168 23.12 0.32 3.77
C TRP A 168 22.38 -0.96 3.43
N VAL A 169 22.99 -2.14 3.49
CA VAL A 169 22.29 -3.43 3.32
C VAL A 169 21.02 -3.53 4.18
N ASP A 170 21.05 -2.97 5.40
CA ASP A 170 19.93 -2.94 6.35
C ASP A 170 18.78 -2.00 5.91
N TRP A 171 18.98 -1.21 4.84
CA TRP A 171 18.07 -0.17 4.35
C TRP A 171 17.82 -0.19 2.83
N LEU A 172 18.85 -0.32 2.00
CA LEU A 172 18.85 -0.46 0.53
C LEU A 172 18.40 -1.84 0.05
N GLY A 173 18.74 -2.91 0.78
CA GLY A 173 18.34 -4.28 0.46
C GLY A 173 16.98 -4.69 1.04
N ASN A 174 16.44 -3.89 1.98
CA ASN A 174 15.24 -4.24 2.71
C ASN A 174 14.00 -3.50 2.14
N LEU A 175 13.56 -3.92 0.95
CA LEU A 175 12.42 -3.32 0.23
C LEU A 175 11.16 -3.22 1.08
N GLY A 176 10.89 -4.23 1.92
CA GLY A 176 9.79 -4.18 2.86
C GLY A 176 9.88 -2.99 3.81
N ARG A 177 11.09 -2.67 4.31
CA ARG A 177 11.32 -1.59 5.27
C ARG A 177 11.09 -0.24 4.62
N GLN A 178 11.57 -0.09 3.38
CA GLN A 178 11.33 1.10 2.59
C GLN A 178 9.83 1.29 2.31
N ALA A 179 9.14 0.21 1.93
CA ALA A 179 7.71 0.25 1.67
C ALA A 179 6.90 0.62 2.93
N THR A 180 7.22 0.06 4.09
CA THR A 180 6.63 0.45 5.38
C THR A 180 6.89 1.93 5.69
N ARG A 181 8.11 2.42 5.45
CA ARG A 181 8.44 3.84 5.68
C ARG A 181 7.62 4.76 4.79
N GLN A 182 7.51 4.45 3.49
CA GLN A 182 6.68 5.24 2.57
C GLN A 182 5.22 5.24 2.99
N LEU A 183 4.71 4.08 3.44
CA LEU A 183 3.36 3.97 3.97
C LEU A 183 3.14 4.84 5.22
N ILE A 184 4.10 4.86 6.15
CA ILE A 184 4.05 5.72 7.35
C ILE A 184 4.00 7.20 6.95
N VAL A 185 4.85 7.64 6.02
CA VAL A 185 4.86 9.04 5.54
C VAL A 185 3.51 9.42 4.93
N LYS A 186 2.93 8.53 4.12
CA LYS A 186 1.61 8.74 3.51
C LYS A 186 0.49 8.77 4.55
N ALA A 187 0.48 7.83 5.50
CA ALA A 187 -0.50 7.78 6.59
C ALA A 187 -0.42 9.01 7.51
N ALA A 188 0.80 9.53 7.75
CA ALA A 188 1.04 10.73 8.54
C ALA A 188 0.68 12.04 7.79
N GLY A 189 0.37 11.98 6.50
CA GLY A 189 0.19 13.19 5.68
C GLY A 189 1.42 14.10 5.63
N GLY A 190 2.62 13.55 5.90
CA GLY A 190 3.87 14.31 5.95
C GLY A 190 4.18 15.00 7.29
N ASP A 191 3.32 14.91 8.31
CA ASP A 191 3.61 15.50 9.63
C ASP A 191 4.75 14.73 10.36
N PRO A 192 5.88 15.39 10.68
CA PRO A 192 7.02 14.73 11.33
C PRO A 192 6.72 14.07 12.68
N VAL A 193 5.80 14.64 13.47
CA VAL A 193 5.41 14.10 14.78
C VAL A 193 4.63 12.80 14.59
N TRP A 194 3.68 12.79 13.65
CA TRP A 194 2.95 11.58 13.28
C TRP A 194 3.87 10.53 12.65
N VAL A 195 4.82 10.93 11.80
CA VAL A 195 5.82 10.00 11.24
C VAL A 195 6.63 9.33 12.37
N ALA A 196 7.11 10.09 13.35
CA ALA A 196 7.86 9.54 14.48
C ALA A 196 7.01 8.58 15.31
N GLY A 197 5.79 8.99 15.68
CA GLY A 197 4.87 8.17 16.48
C GLY A 197 4.44 6.87 15.76
N LEU A 198 4.06 6.96 14.49
CA LEU A 198 3.69 5.79 13.69
C LEU A 198 4.89 4.86 13.45
N THR A 199 6.10 5.41 13.31
CA THR A 199 7.33 4.61 13.20
C THR A 199 7.59 3.83 14.48
N ALA A 200 7.51 4.48 15.64
CA ALA A 200 7.67 3.82 16.93
C ALA A 200 6.62 2.70 17.10
N LYS A 201 5.34 3.02 16.88
CA LYS A 201 4.26 2.04 17.03
C LYS A 201 4.38 0.86 16.05
N ALA A 202 4.80 1.11 14.81
CA ALA A 202 5.03 0.05 13.83
C ALA A 202 6.19 -0.87 14.23
N ASN A 203 7.24 -0.34 14.87
CA ASN A 203 8.34 -1.14 15.39
C ASN A 203 7.88 -1.97 16.61
N ASP A 204 7.17 -1.35 17.56
CA ASP A 204 6.65 -2.06 18.74
C ASP A 204 5.75 -3.23 18.33
N LEU A 205 4.80 -2.98 17.41
CA LEU A 205 3.92 -4.02 16.89
C LEU A 205 4.69 -5.12 16.17
N ARG A 206 5.73 -4.75 15.41
CA ARG A 206 6.59 -5.73 14.74
C ARG A 206 7.32 -6.60 15.77
N ASP A 207 7.91 -6.00 16.78
CA ASP A 207 8.73 -6.70 17.76
C ASP A 207 7.86 -7.62 18.65
N GLU A 208 6.67 -7.16 19.05
CA GLU A 208 5.63 -7.98 19.70
C GLU A 208 5.25 -9.18 18.81
N LEU A 209 5.04 -8.93 17.52
CA LEU A 209 4.62 -9.98 16.59
C LEU A 209 5.74 -10.94 16.19
N LEU A 210 7.02 -10.57 16.24
CA LEU A 210 8.14 -11.44 15.81
C LEU A 210 8.52 -12.49 16.86
N GLY A 211 8.50 -12.13 18.14
CA GLY A 211 9.04 -12.97 19.22
C GLY A 211 10.57 -13.11 19.15
N GLU A 212 11.15 -14.02 19.94
CA GLU A 212 12.59 -14.06 20.20
C GLU A 212 13.46 -14.56 19.03
N LYS A 213 12.94 -15.45 18.17
CA LYS A 213 13.72 -16.11 17.10
C LYS A 213 12.90 -16.23 15.80
N PRO A 214 12.51 -15.11 15.18
CA PRO A 214 11.71 -15.13 13.97
C PRO A 214 12.50 -15.75 12.81
N SER A 215 11.83 -16.55 11.98
CA SER A 215 12.35 -16.87 10.65
C SER A 215 12.20 -15.68 9.70
N VAL A 216 12.98 -15.68 8.61
CA VAL A 216 12.85 -14.69 7.52
C VAL A 216 11.41 -14.64 6.97
N LEU A 217 10.75 -15.79 6.87
CA LEU A 217 9.35 -15.84 6.41
C LEU A 217 8.38 -15.18 7.42
N GLU A 218 8.62 -15.38 8.72
CA GLU A 218 7.85 -14.69 9.76
C GLU A 218 8.10 -13.18 9.71
N GLU A 219 9.33 -12.74 9.47
CA GLU A 219 9.65 -11.32 9.31
C GLU A 219 8.87 -10.67 8.16
N LEU A 220 8.83 -11.33 7.00
CA LEU A 220 8.07 -10.86 5.84
C LEU A 220 6.56 -10.80 6.12
N LEU A 221 6.01 -11.83 6.78
CA LEU A 221 4.58 -11.91 7.08
C LEU A 221 4.16 -10.92 8.18
N VAL A 222 4.96 -10.78 9.24
CA VAL A 222 4.74 -9.76 10.27
C VAL A 222 4.74 -8.37 9.64
N ARG A 223 5.67 -8.09 8.73
CA ARG A 223 5.69 -6.77 8.08
C ARG A 223 4.45 -6.53 7.22
N ARG A 224 3.90 -7.54 6.54
CA ARG A 224 2.61 -7.43 5.83
C ARG A 224 1.45 -7.15 6.80
N VAL A 225 1.46 -7.77 7.98
CA VAL A 225 0.48 -7.49 9.03
C VAL A 225 0.59 -6.03 9.49
N VAL A 226 1.80 -5.55 9.79
CA VAL A 226 2.05 -4.15 10.20
C VAL A 226 1.62 -3.16 9.12
N ASN A 227 1.94 -3.40 7.84
CA ASN A 227 1.49 -2.56 6.74
C ASN A 227 -0.05 -2.55 6.61
N GLY A 228 -0.69 -3.71 6.78
CA GLY A 228 -2.15 -3.81 6.80
C GLY A 228 -2.77 -3.05 7.98
N TRP A 229 -2.14 -3.11 9.15
CA TRP A 229 -2.54 -2.40 10.36
C TRP A 229 -2.48 -0.88 10.15
N LEU A 230 -1.36 -0.36 9.65
CA LEU A 230 -1.17 1.06 9.35
C LEU A 230 -2.25 1.57 8.39
N ALA A 231 -2.48 0.87 7.29
CA ALA A 231 -3.47 1.28 6.29
C ALA A 231 -4.90 1.25 6.85
N THR A 232 -5.24 0.23 7.63
CA THR A 232 -6.57 0.09 8.25
C THR A 232 -6.84 1.26 9.20
N HIS A 233 -5.92 1.52 10.13
CA HIS A 233 -6.12 2.54 11.17
C HIS A 233 -6.03 3.97 10.61
N ALA A 234 -5.22 4.19 9.56
CA ALA A 234 -5.22 5.48 8.87
C ALA A 234 -6.55 5.78 8.17
N LEU A 235 -7.19 4.77 7.56
CA LEU A 235 -8.50 4.93 6.92
C LEU A 235 -9.63 5.10 7.96
N GLU A 236 -9.58 4.39 9.09
CA GLU A 236 -10.51 4.56 10.21
C GLU A 236 -10.38 5.95 10.86
N LEU A 237 -9.16 6.46 10.98
CA LEU A 237 -8.90 7.81 11.46
C LEU A 237 -9.45 8.85 10.48
N GLU A 238 -9.31 8.64 9.16
CA GLU A 238 -9.92 9.54 8.16
C GLU A 238 -11.44 9.57 8.28
N LEU A 239 -12.09 8.41 8.47
CA LEU A 239 -13.54 8.34 8.68
C LEU A 239 -13.99 9.12 9.92
N THR A 240 -13.15 9.18 10.95
CA THR A 240 -13.47 9.79 12.24
C THR A 240 -13.15 11.28 12.28
N LEU A 241 -11.96 11.69 11.83
CA LEU A 241 -11.50 13.08 11.87
C LEU A 241 -12.08 13.92 10.73
N ARG A 242 -12.29 13.30 9.56
CA ARG A 242 -12.76 13.96 8.33
C ARG A 242 -13.86 13.12 7.67
N PRO A 243 -15.00 12.93 8.34
CA PRO A 243 -16.08 12.12 7.81
C PRO A 243 -16.54 12.66 6.46
N PRO A 244 -16.69 11.80 5.43
CA PRO A 244 -17.15 12.26 4.13
C PRO A 244 -18.53 12.91 4.20
N ALA A 245 -18.68 14.04 3.50
CA ALA A 245 -19.90 14.84 3.52
C ALA A 245 -21.05 14.20 2.71
N ASP A 246 -20.70 13.40 1.70
CA ASP A 246 -21.69 12.70 0.86
C ASP A 246 -21.57 11.17 0.95
N ALA A 247 -22.69 10.50 0.66
CA ALA A 247 -22.81 9.05 0.77
C ALA A 247 -21.88 8.28 -0.19
N LYS A 248 -21.56 8.85 -1.37
CA LYS A 248 -20.71 8.19 -2.36
C LYS A 248 -19.25 8.18 -1.91
N GLU A 249 -18.81 9.26 -1.27
CA GLU A 249 -17.47 9.33 -0.70
C GLU A 249 -17.31 8.43 0.52
N ARG A 250 -18.35 8.36 1.37
CA ARG A 250 -18.39 7.40 2.48
C ARG A 250 -18.28 5.97 1.99
N GLU A 251 -19.11 5.58 1.01
CA GLU A 251 -19.06 4.24 0.43
C GLU A 251 -17.70 3.94 -0.22
N TYR A 252 -17.08 4.92 -0.87
CA TYR A 252 -15.74 4.77 -1.43
C TYR A 252 -14.68 4.49 -0.35
N LEU A 253 -14.72 5.24 0.76
CA LEU A 253 -13.80 5.06 1.89
C LEU A 253 -14.05 3.72 2.62
N ASP A 254 -15.30 3.33 2.81
CA ASP A 254 -15.68 2.04 3.42
C ASP A 254 -15.17 0.84 2.59
N ARG A 255 -15.26 0.93 1.25
CA ARG A 255 -14.69 -0.09 0.35
C ARG A 255 -13.16 -0.13 0.45
N ALA A 256 -12.50 1.01 0.56
CA ALA A 256 -11.04 1.07 0.74
C ALA A 256 -10.63 0.41 2.07
N LEU A 257 -11.33 0.75 3.16
CA LEU A 257 -11.12 0.18 4.50
C LEU A 257 -11.33 -1.34 4.49
N SER A 258 -12.43 -1.80 3.90
CA SER A 258 -12.74 -3.24 3.79
C SER A 258 -11.64 -4.02 3.07
N ARG A 259 -11.05 -3.45 2.01
CA ARG A 259 -9.91 -4.05 1.30
C ARG A 259 -8.64 -4.08 2.17
N ALA A 260 -8.36 -3.01 2.93
CA ALA A 260 -7.22 -2.94 3.83
C ALA A 260 -7.33 -3.99 4.96
N GLN A 261 -8.49 -4.05 5.63
CA GLN A 261 -8.79 -5.03 6.68
C GLN A 261 -8.69 -6.48 6.17
N LYS A 262 -9.22 -6.75 4.97
CA LYS A 262 -9.08 -8.07 4.33
C LYS A 262 -7.62 -8.46 4.14
N ARG A 263 -6.78 -7.56 3.60
CA ARG A 263 -5.35 -7.84 3.40
C ARG A 263 -4.61 -8.07 4.72
N MET A 264 -4.91 -7.26 5.75
CA MET A 264 -4.32 -7.42 7.08
C MET A 264 -4.66 -8.78 7.68
N THR A 265 -5.94 -9.16 7.67
CA THR A 265 -6.41 -10.44 8.22
C THR A 265 -5.89 -11.65 7.43
N GLU A 266 -5.76 -11.54 6.11
CA GLU A 266 -5.09 -12.56 5.29
C GLU A 266 -3.62 -12.75 5.69
N ALA A 267 -2.86 -11.66 5.83
CA ALA A 267 -1.46 -11.74 6.27
C ALA A 267 -1.33 -12.34 7.69
N ALA A 268 -2.23 -11.98 8.61
CA ALA A 268 -2.23 -12.53 9.96
C ALA A 268 -2.55 -14.03 9.97
N ARG A 269 -3.49 -14.48 9.15
CA ARG A 269 -3.80 -15.91 8.98
C ARG A 269 -2.63 -16.68 8.38
N GLU A 270 -1.94 -16.11 7.40
CA GLU A 270 -0.74 -16.70 6.81
C GLU A 270 0.39 -16.83 7.86
N LEU A 271 0.64 -15.80 8.66
CA LEU A 271 1.61 -15.84 9.77
C LEU A 271 1.27 -16.93 10.78
N ALA A 272 0.02 -16.97 11.26
CA ALA A 272 -0.43 -17.99 12.21
C ALA A 272 -0.27 -19.41 11.64
N ARG A 273 -0.51 -19.59 10.34
CA ARG A 273 -0.34 -20.87 9.65
C ARG A 273 1.13 -21.27 9.58
N VAL A 274 2.03 -20.37 9.19
CA VAL A 274 3.48 -20.63 9.15
C VAL A 274 3.98 -21.07 10.53
N ARG A 275 3.57 -20.37 11.59
CA ARG A 275 3.88 -20.75 12.98
C ARG A 275 3.38 -22.15 13.33
N ARG A 276 2.13 -22.44 12.99
CA ARG A 276 1.54 -23.77 13.21
C ARG A 276 2.26 -24.87 12.44
N LEU A 277 2.81 -24.58 11.25
CA LEU A 277 3.57 -25.56 10.46
C LEU A 277 4.97 -25.84 11.03
N ARG A 278 5.56 -24.89 11.79
CA ARG A 278 6.83 -25.10 12.51
C ARG A 278 6.65 -25.87 13.83
N ALA A 279 5.49 -25.77 14.48
CA ALA A 279 5.23 -26.48 15.75
C ALA A 279 5.38 -28.03 15.66
N PRO A 280 4.93 -28.72 14.60
CA PRO A 280 5.15 -30.16 14.41
C PRO A 280 6.63 -30.54 14.28
N ALA A 281 7.48 -29.69 13.70
CA ALA A 281 8.91 -29.99 13.52
C ALA A 281 9.66 -30.00 14.85
N LEU A 282 9.33 -29.08 15.76
CA LEU A 282 9.90 -29.03 17.12
C LEU A 282 9.38 -30.18 18.00
N LEU A 283 8.10 -30.53 17.89
CA LEU A 283 7.52 -31.66 18.62
C LEU A 283 8.01 -33.02 18.11
N ALA A 284 8.23 -33.17 16.79
CA ALA A 284 8.80 -34.38 16.20
C ALA A 284 10.27 -34.59 16.61
N GLN A 285 11.10 -33.54 16.62
CA GLN A 285 12.49 -33.63 17.09
C GLN A 285 12.58 -34.02 18.58
N ARG A 286 11.67 -33.49 19.41
CA ARG A 286 11.63 -33.83 20.85
C ARG A 286 11.25 -35.30 21.10
N ASN A 287 10.39 -35.88 20.27
CA ASN A 287 10.02 -37.30 20.39
C ASN A 287 11.13 -38.26 19.89
N VAL A 288 11.92 -37.87 18.88
CA VAL A 288 13.06 -38.68 18.43
C VAL A 288 14.16 -38.72 19.50
N ALA A 289 14.44 -37.59 20.18
CA ALA A 289 15.41 -37.55 21.27
C ALA A 289 14.99 -38.38 22.51
N ALA A 290 13.68 -38.50 22.78
CA ALA A 290 13.17 -39.34 23.86
C ALA A 290 13.22 -40.86 23.55
N THR A 291 13.38 -41.24 22.28
CA THR A 291 13.32 -42.65 21.83
C THR A 291 14.70 -43.28 21.61
N GLN A 292 15.79 -42.51 21.68
CA GLN A 292 17.16 -43.06 21.76
C GLN A 292 17.45 -43.54 23.19
N LYS A 293 16.88 -44.70 23.57
CA LYS A 293 17.45 -45.50 24.64
C LYS A 293 18.82 -46.01 24.17
N VAL A 294 19.85 -45.58 24.89
CA VAL A 294 21.24 -46.06 24.78
C VAL A 294 21.26 -47.58 24.88
N VAL A 295 21.53 -48.27 23.76
CA VAL A 295 21.91 -49.69 23.79
C VAL A 295 23.40 -49.72 24.14
N HIS A 296 23.70 -49.90 25.43
CA HIS A 296 25.04 -50.28 25.85
C HIS A 296 25.29 -51.71 25.37
N ASN A 297 26.07 -51.85 24.28
CA ASN A 297 26.62 -53.12 23.87
C ASN A 297 27.67 -53.57 24.89
N ALA A 298 27.27 -54.46 25.80
CA ALA A 298 28.21 -55.24 26.60
C ALA A 298 28.87 -56.28 25.69
N THR A 299 30.10 -55.99 25.27
CA THR A 299 31.00 -56.95 24.65
C THR A 299 31.63 -57.79 25.77
N ASN A 300 31.05 -58.96 26.06
CA ASN A 300 31.77 -59.98 26.82
C ASN A 300 32.50 -60.88 25.83
N GLY A 301 33.83 -60.73 25.83
CA GLY A 301 34.77 -61.54 25.09
C GLY A 301 34.87 -62.96 25.62
N ALA A 302 35.25 -63.85 24.70
CA ALA A 302 35.69 -65.20 24.98
C ALA A 302 37.04 -65.21 25.72
N GLY A 303 37.19 -66.18 26.62
CA GLY A 303 38.40 -66.49 27.39
C GLY A 303 38.08 -67.49 28.47
#